data_AF-A0A2V4XKG0-F1
#
_entry.id   AF-A0A2V4XKG0-F1
#
_cell.length_a   1.000
_cell.length_b   1.000
_cell.length_c   1.000
_cell.angle_alpha   90.00
_cell.angle_beta   90.00
_cell.angle_gamma   90.00
#
_symmetry.space_group_name_H-M   'P 1'
#
loop_
_entity.id
_entity.type
_entity.pdbx_description
1 polymer ?
#
loop_
_entity_poly.entity_id
_entity_poly.type
_entity_poly.pdbx_seq_one_letter_code
_entity_poly.pdbx_strand_id
1 'polypeptide(L)'
;MSFNLKKKLQTYIKDRIKEIGINQQKSEQVVLDYAHISRLFPEPNFIPFTDWSISPSVILHILNDIVINKRQHIIEFGSGASTLYIAQLIRTLNLPAQLYSVESSEEWLSKM
;
A
#
# COMPACT_ATOMS: atom_id res chain seq x y z
N MET A 1 4.65 -33.10 37.11
CA MET A 1 4.23 -32.97 35.69
C MET A 1 3.61 -31.60 35.35
N SER A 2 2.95 -30.89 36.30
CA SER A 2 2.22 -29.63 36.05
C SER A 2 3.09 -28.39 35.76
N PHE A 3 4.32 -28.31 36.29
CA PHE A 3 5.18 -27.12 36.17
C PHE A 3 5.62 -26.83 34.73
N ASN A 4 5.88 -27.87 33.94
CA ASN A 4 6.33 -27.74 32.56
C ASN A 4 5.20 -27.22 31.64
N LEU A 5 3.96 -27.66 31.89
CA LEU A 5 2.79 -27.20 31.15
C LEU A 5 2.50 -25.72 31.40
N LYS A 6 2.58 -25.26 32.65
CA LYS A 6 2.39 -23.85 33.01
C LYS A 6 3.42 -22.93 32.35
N LYS A 7 4.69 -23.34 32.31
CA LYS A 7 5.77 -22.59 31.65
C LYS A 7 5.57 -22.51 30.14
N LYS A 8 5.22 -23.61 29.47
CA LYS A 8 4.89 -23.64 28.04
C LYS A 8 3.70 -22.73 27.70
N LEU A 9 2.65 -22.75 28.52
CA LEU A 9 1.49 -21.89 28.35
C LEU A 9 1.85 -20.41 28.51
N GLN A 10 2.67 -20.06 29.51
CA GLN A 10 3.15 -18.68 29.70
C GLN A 10 3.97 -18.19 28.52
N THR A 11 4.86 -19.02 27.96
CA THR A 11 5.63 -18.67 26.76
C THR A 11 4.70 -18.46 25.57
N TYR A 12 3.77 -19.39 25.31
CA TYR A 12 2.81 -19.27 24.22
C TYR A 12 1.98 -17.98 24.32
N ILE A 13 1.45 -17.65 25.49
CA ILE A 13 0.69 -16.41 25.71
C ILE A 13 1.57 -15.19 25.46
N LYS A 14 2.80 -15.17 25.96
CA LYS A 14 3.74 -14.05 25.76
C LYS A 14 4.04 -13.84 24.27
N ASP A 15 4.28 -14.91 23.53
CA ASP A 15 4.56 -14.87 22.10
C ASP A 15 3.34 -14.35 21.32
N ARG A 16 2.13 -14.80 21.69
CA ARG A 16 0.89 -14.30 21.09
C ARG A 16 0.62 -12.82 21.38
N ILE A 17 0.84 -12.36 22.61
CA ILE A 17 0.71 -10.93 22.94
C ILE A 17 1.68 -10.10 22.09
N LYS A 18 2.93 -10.57 21.92
CA LYS A 18 3.92 -9.90 21.09
C LYS A 18 3.49 -9.85 19.62
N GLU A 19 2.99 -10.95 19.08
CA GLU A 19 2.48 -11.04 17.71
C GLU A 19 1.31 -10.07 17.48
N ILE A 20 0.36 -10.01 18.42
CA ILE A 20 -0.78 -9.08 18.37
C ILE A 20 -0.27 -7.63 18.35
N GLY A 21 0.69 -7.28 19.21
CA GLY A 21 1.26 -5.92 19.26
C GLY A 21 1.94 -5.52 17.94
N ILE A 22 2.70 -6.45 17.33
CA ILE A 22 3.34 -6.21 16.02
C ILE A 22 2.28 -6.01 14.92
N ASN A 23 1.24 -6.85 14.89
CA ASN A 23 0.16 -6.76 13.90
C ASN A 23 -0.65 -5.46 14.06
N GLN A 24 -0.88 -5.02 15.30
CA GLN A 24 -1.53 -3.76 15.60
C GLN A 24 -0.70 -2.58 15.06
N GLN A 25 0.61 -2.53 15.39
CA GLN A 25 1.51 -1.49 14.89
C GLN A 25 1.57 -1.47 13.35
N LYS A 26 1.61 -2.64 12.70
CA LYS A 26 1.58 -2.73 11.23
C LYS A 26 0.27 -2.20 10.66
N SER A 27 -0.85 -2.47 11.30
CA SER A 27 -2.18 -1.97 10.88
C SER A 27 -2.27 -0.46 11.02
N GLU A 28 -1.78 0.09 12.13
CA GLU A 28 -1.70 1.53 12.36
C GLU A 28 -0.83 2.22 11.29
N GLN A 29 0.31 1.63 10.95
CA GLN A 29 1.19 2.15 9.89
C GLN A 29 0.47 2.21 8.54
N VAL A 30 -0.28 1.17 8.16
CA VAL A 30 -1.04 1.17 6.89
C VAL A 30 -2.08 2.29 6.86
N VAL A 31 -2.76 2.56 7.98
CA VAL A 31 -3.73 3.66 8.08
C VAL A 31 -3.06 5.02 7.93
N LEU A 32 -1.89 5.21 8.56
CA LEU A 32 -1.10 6.43 8.42
C LEU A 32 -0.62 6.63 6.98
N ASP A 33 -0.09 5.57 6.35
CA ASP A 33 0.39 5.62 4.98
C ASP A 33 -0.75 5.97 4.02
N TYR A 34 -1.94 5.39 4.22
CA TYR A 34 -3.14 5.77 3.48
C TYR A 34 -3.51 7.25 3.65
N ALA A 35 -3.46 7.76 4.89
CA ALA A 35 -3.71 9.17 5.18
C ALA A 35 -2.65 10.11 4.58
N HIS A 36 -1.43 9.63 4.37
CA HIS A 36 -0.37 10.39 3.68
C HIS A 36 -0.63 10.45 2.17
N ILE A 37 -0.87 9.31 1.52
CA ILE A 37 -1.08 9.27 0.06
C ILE A 37 -2.40 9.92 -0.36
N SER A 38 -3.44 9.89 0.48
CA SER A 38 -4.72 10.52 0.16
C SER A 38 -4.62 12.04 -0.01
N ARG A 39 -3.64 12.69 0.62
CA ARG A 39 -3.36 14.13 0.50
C ARG A 39 -2.86 14.55 -0.88
N LEU A 40 -2.49 13.61 -1.74
CA LEU A 40 -2.13 13.92 -3.13
C LEU A 40 -3.33 14.40 -3.96
N PHE A 41 -4.55 14.10 -3.49
CA PHE A 41 -5.78 14.56 -4.11
C PHE A 41 -6.24 15.86 -3.42
N PRO A 42 -6.49 16.93 -4.20
CA PRO A 42 -6.90 18.22 -3.63
C PRO A 42 -8.30 18.15 -3.00
N GLU A 43 -9.16 17.29 -3.54
CA GLU A 43 -10.52 17.05 -3.04
C GLU A 43 -10.67 15.60 -2.59
N PRO A 44 -11.63 15.28 -1.71
CA PRO A 44 -11.93 13.91 -1.33
C PRO A 44 -12.30 13.08 -2.58
N ASN A 45 -11.46 12.10 -2.90
CA ASN A 45 -11.69 11.18 -4.00
C ASN A 45 -11.84 9.76 -3.47
N PHE A 46 -12.82 9.03 -4.02
CA PHE A 46 -12.97 7.62 -3.73
C PHE A 46 -11.99 6.82 -4.60
N ILE A 47 -11.01 6.18 -3.96
CA ILE A 47 -10.10 5.24 -4.62
C ILE A 47 -10.45 3.83 -4.14
N PRO A 48 -10.84 2.91 -5.04
CA PRO A 48 -11.22 1.56 -4.65
C PRO A 48 -9.99 0.77 -4.20
N PHE A 49 -9.98 0.36 -2.94
CA PHE A 49 -9.07 -0.64 -2.41
C PHE A 49 -9.82 -1.96 -2.23
N THR A 50 -9.23 -3.04 -2.74
CA THR A 50 -9.71 -4.41 -2.61
C THR A 50 -8.60 -5.29 -2.03
N ASP A 51 -8.90 -6.54 -1.70
CA ASP A 51 -7.88 -7.50 -1.26
C ASP A 51 -6.81 -7.81 -2.33
N TRP A 52 -7.08 -7.47 -3.60
CA TRP A 52 -6.13 -7.57 -4.71
C TRP A 52 -5.32 -6.29 -4.91
N SER A 53 -5.69 -5.20 -4.25
CA SER A 53 -4.96 -3.94 -4.33
C SER A 53 -3.68 -4.02 -3.49
N ILE A 54 -2.61 -3.46 -4.04
CA ILE A 54 -1.36 -3.33 -3.30
C ILE A 54 -1.58 -2.43 -2.06
N SER A 55 -0.90 -2.74 -0.95
CA SER A 55 -1.15 -2.01 0.29
C SER A 55 -0.73 -0.53 0.17
N PRO A 56 -1.42 0.38 0.87
CA PRO A 56 -1.06 1.81 0.90
C PRO A 56 0.42 2.07 1.23
N SER A 57 1.00 1.30 2.15
CA SER A 57 2.42 1.39 2.50
C SER A 57 3.33 1.15 1.28
N VAL A 58 3.01 0.15 0.46
CA VAL A 58 3.81 -0.15 -0.73
C VAL A 58 3.59 0.90 -1.81
N ILE A 59 2.37 1.41 -1.98
CA ILE A 59 2.11 2.56 -2.86
C ILE A 59 3.01 3.72 -2.45
N LEU A 60 3.01 4.11 -1.15
CA LEU A 60 3.84 5.20 -0.65
C LEU A 60 5.33 4.98 -0.94
N HIS A 61 5.83 3.75 -0.78
CA HIS A 61 7.21 3.40 -1.15
C HIS A 61 7.48 3.58 -2.65
N ILE A 62 6.57 3.15 -3.52
CA ILE A 62 6.69 3.34 -4.98
C ILE A 62 6.71 4.83 -5.33
N LEU A 63 5.81 5.62 -4.75
CA LEU A 63 5.75 7.07 -4.98
C LEU A 63 7.05 7.75 -4.54
N ASN A 64 7.59 7.36 -3.38
CA ASN A 64 8.89 7.86 -2.91
C ASN A 64 10.02 7.47 -3.87
N ASP A 65 10.06 6.23 -4.36
CA ASP A 65 11.06 5.79 -5.35
C ASP A 65 10.98 6.61 -6.64
N ILE A 66 9.77 6.87 -7.15
CA ILE A 66 9.54 7.70 -8.34
C ILE A 66 10.14 9.10 -8.16
N VAL A 67 9.83 9.75 -7.03
CA VAL A 67 10.29 11.13 -6.76
C VAL A 67 11.79 11.17 -6.50
N ILE A 68 12.31 10.34 -5.59
CA ILE A 68 13.71 10.35 -5.16
C ILE A 68 14.63 9.99 -6.34
N ASN A 69 14.27 8.96 -7.09
CA ASN A 69 15.09 8.46 -8.20
C ASN A 69 14.72 9.09 -9.55
N LYS A 70 13.83 10.09 -9.56
CA LYS A 70 13.41 10.84 -10.76
C LYS A 70 13.04 9.92 -11.93
N ARG A 71 12.24 8.89 -11.64
CA ARG A 71 11.86 7.87 -12.62
C ARG A 71 11.06 8.53 -13.75
N GLN A 72 11.52 8.37 -14.99
CA GLN A 72 10.88 8.98 -16.17
C GLN A 72 9.94 8.02 -16.89
N HIS A 73 10.17 6.72 -16.80
CA HIS A 73 9.35 5.70 -17.45
C HIS A 73 8.98 4.66 -16.42
N ILE A 74 7.68 4.51 -16.18
CA ILE A 74 7.12 3.61 -15.18
C ILE A 74 6.20 2.65 -15.92
N ILE A 75 6.46 1.35 -15.79
CA ILE A 75 5.60 0.29 -16.34
C ILE A 75 4.97 -0.45 -15.16
N GLU A 76 3.66 -0.59 -15.19
CA GLU A 76 2.85 -1.33 -14.24
C GLU A 76 2.15 -2.49 -14.94
N PHE A 77 2.00 -3.62 -14.24
CA PHE A 77 1.22 -4.77 -14.69
C PHE A 77 0.07 -4.99 -13.71
N GLY A 78 -1.16 -4.89 -14.19
CA GLY A 78 -2.38 -4.85 -13.37
C GLY A 78 -2.72 -3.41 -13.00
N SER A 79 -3.75 -2.88 -13.63
CA SER A 79 -4.25 -1.54 -13.36
C SER A 79 -5.09 -1.51 -12.08
N GLY A 80 -5.05 -0.40 -11.33
CA GLY A 80 -5.80 -0.29 -10.10
C GLY A 80 -5.55 0.99 -9.31
N ALA A 81 -5.64 0.90 -7.98
CA ALA A 81 -5.44 2.04 -7.09
C ALA A 81 -4.05 2.68 -7.27
N SER A 82 -2.99 1.87 -7.38
CA SER A 82 -1.61 2.34 -7.60
C SER A 82 -1.49 3.18 -8.86
N THR A 83 -2.13 2.79 -9.96
CA THR A 83 -2.18 3.54 -11.22
C THR A 83 -2.66 4.98 -10.98
N LEU A 84 -3.75 5.13 -10.23
CA LEU A 84 -4.36 6.44 -9.94
C LEU A 84 -3.44 7.30 -9.06
N TYR A 85 -2.82 6.72 -8.02
CA TYR A 85 -1.88 7.45 -7.18
C TYR A 85 -0.62 7.89 -7.93
N ILE A 86 -0.06 7.03 -8.78
CA ILE A 86 1.12 7.36 -9.59
C ILE A 86 0.79 8.45 -10.60
N ALA A 87 -0.32 8.33 -11.32
CA ALA A 87 -0.78 9.34 -12.26
C ALA A 87 -1.04 10.69 -11.56
N GLN A 88 -1.69 10.66 -10.39
CA GLN A 88 -1.91 11.86 -9.59
C GLN A 88 -0.60 12.49 -9.13
N LEU A 89 0.38 11.71 -8.66
CA LEU A 89 1.69 12.21 -8.26
C LEU A 89 2.41 12.92 -9.41
N ILE A 90 2.48 12.27 -10.58
CA ILE A 90 3.10 12.82 -11.79
C ILE A 90 2.47 14.17 -12.14
N ARG A 91 1.13 14.24 -12.12
CA ARG A 91 0.38 15.46 -12.38
C ARG A 91 0.60 16.54 -11.33
N THR A 92 0.46 16.21 -10.04
CA THR A 92 0.58 17.16 -8.92
C THR A 92 1.97 17.79 -8.84
N LEU A 93 3.02 17.01 -9.09
CA LEU A 93 4.40 17.48 -9.02
C LEU A 93 4.96 17.93 -10.37
N ASN A 94 4.14 17.90 -11.44
CA ASN A 94 4.53 18.21 -12.81
C ASN A 94 5.82 17.47 -13.24
N LEU A 95 5.89 16.17 -12.94
CA LEU A 95 7.06 15.35 -13.24
C LEU A 95 7.14 15.07 -14.74
N PRO A 96 8.34 15.07 -15.36
CA PRO A 96 8.55 14.65 -16.74
C PRO A 96 8.55 13.12 -16.85
N ALA A 97 7.55 12.46 -16.27
CA ALA A 97 7.44 11.01 -16.17
C ALA A 97 6.21 10.51 -16.93
N GLN A 98 6.31 9.32 -17.47
CA GLN A 98 5.24 8.63 -18.20
C GLN A 98 4.94 7.30 -17.53
N LEU A 99 3.65 7.06 -17.30
CA LEU A 99 3.12 5.81 -16.77
C LEU A 99 2.51 4.99 -17.91
N TYR A 100 2.93 3.75 -18.01
CA TYR A 100 2.37 2.73 -18.89
C TYR A 100 1.78 1.64 -18.00
N SER A 101 0.48 1.37 -18.10
CA SER A 101 -0.15 0.27 -17.36
C SER A 101 -0.61 -0.80 -18.35
N VAL A 102 -0.32 -2.06 -18.04
CA VAL A 102 -0.72 -3.22 -18.82
C VAL A 102 -1.81 -3.95 -18.07
N GLU A 103 -3.00 -4.02 -18.66
CA GLU A 103 -4.17 -4.69 -18.08
C GLU A 103 -4.61 -5.85 -18.97
N SER A 104 -4.96 -6.96 -18.32
CA SER A 104 -5.44 -8.18 -18.98
C SER A 104 -6.95 -8.26 -19.06
N SER A 105 -7.67 -7.56 -18.16
CA SER A 105 -9.11 -7.51 -18.14
C SER A 105 -9.65 -6.44 -19.09
N GLU A 106 -10.32 -6.88 -20.15
CA GLU A 106 -11.00 -5.97 -21.09
C GLU A 106 -12.06 -5.10 -20.40
N GLU A 107 -12.74 -5.61 -19.37
CA GLU A 107 -13.73 -4.85 -18.62
C GLU A 107 -13.07 -3.66 -17.90
N TRP A 108 -11.93 -3.89 -17.25
CA TRP A 108 -11.21 -2.83 -16.53
C TRP A 108 -10.61 -1.81 -17.50
N LEU A 109 -10.05 -2.27 -18.62
CA LEU A 109 -9.59 -1.40 -19.70
C LEU A 109 -10.69 -0.48 -20.22
N SER A 110 -11.93 -0.94 -20.28
CA SER A 110 -13.07 -0.14 -20.77
C SER A 110 -13.53 0.94 -19.77
N LYS A 111 -13.11 0.87 -18.51
CA LYS A 111 -13.60 1.71 -17.41
C LYS A 111 -12.56 2.68 -16.83
N MET A 112 -11.30 2.59 -17.25
CA MET A 112 -10.21 3.52 -16.89
C MET A 112 -9.99 4.59 -17.95
#